data_AF-A0A9Q1BND4-F1
#
_entry.id   AF-A0A9Q1BND4-F1
#
_cell.length_a   1.000
_cell.length_b   1.000
_cell.length_c   1.000
_cell.angle_alpha   90.00
_cell.angle_beta   90.00
_cell.angle_gamma   90.00
#
_symmetry.space_group_name_H-M   'P 1'
#
loop_
_entity.id
_entity.type
_entity.pdbx_description
1 polymer ?
#
loop_
_entity_poly.entity_id
_entity_poly.type
_entity_poly.pdbx_seq_one_letter_code
_entity_poly.pdbx_strand_id
1 'polypeptide(L)'
;MSRRVTEQAPFLHVLTRGTTQQRSALLKRIHNDLVICLCECALNILKGNVKLTPSEKLNLQRHRAKLRKLVDRKVSLSQKRKVFRQKGGGHCVRSMLLPIIKQLKL
;
A
#
# COMPACT_ATOMS: atom_id res chain seq x y z
N MET A 1 -10.83 9.95 0.30
CA MET A 1 -9.52 9.54 -0.27
C MET A 1 -9.06 10.59 -1.26
N SER A 2 -7.76 10.66 -1.58
CA SER A 2 -7.22 11.62 -2.55
C SER A 2 -7.59 11.23 -3.99
N ARG A 3 -7.63 12.22 -4.89
CA ARG A 3 -7.85 12.04 -6.34
C ARG A 3 -6.80 11.12 -6.99
N ARG A 4 -5.56 11.15 -6.50
CA ARG A 4 -4.48 10.27 -6.97
C ARG A 4 -4.76 8.79 -6.71
N VAL A 5 -5.37 8.45 -5.57
CA VAL A 5 -5.72 7.07 -5.24
C VAL A 5 -6.85 6.56 -6.15
N THR A 6 -7.81 7.41 -6.49
CA THR A 6 -8.88 7.07 -7.44
C THR A 6 -8.37 6.92 -8.88
N GLU A 7 -7.47 7.81 -9.33
CA GLU A 7 -6.87 7.74 -10.68
C GLU A 7 -5.99 6.50 -10.87
N GLN A 8 -5.26 6.08 -9.84
CA GLN A 8 -4.39 4.90 -9.88
C GLN A 8 -5.13 3.59 -9.59
N ALA A 9 -6.46 3.62 -9.41
CA ALA A 9 -7.22 2.47 -8.98
C ALA A 9 -7.09 1.21 -9.87
N PRO A 10 -7.04 1.30 -11.22
CA PRO A 10 -6.80 0.14 -12.06
C PRO A 10 -5.47 -0.56 -11.71
N PHE A 11 -4.41 0.21 -11.44
CA PHE A 11 -3.13 -0.34 -11.04
C PHE A 11 -3.17 -0.97 -9.65
N LEU A 12 -3.92 -0.38 -8.71
CA LEU A 12 -4.13 -0.95 -7.37
C LEU A 12 -4.88 -2.30 -7.46
N HIS A 13 -5.83 -2.44 -8.39
CA HIS A 13 -6.50 -3.71 -8.66
C HIS A 13 -5.54 -4.78 -9.19
N VAL A 14 -4.67 -4.44 -10.14
CA VAL A 14 -3.65 -5.37 -10.65
C VAL A 14 -2.72 -5.82 -9.51
N LEU A 15 -2.28 -4.88 -8.66
CA LEU A 15 -1.45 -5.21 -7.50
C LEU A 15 -2.16 -6.12 -6.50
N THR A 16 -3.47 -6.05 -6.32
CA THR A 16 -4.18 -6.93 -5.38
C THR A 16 -4.44 -8.32 -5.93
N ARG A 17 -4.77 -8.43 -7.23
CA ARG A 17 -5.08 -9.70 -7.90
C ARG A 17 -3.84 -10.50 -8.29
N GLY A 18 -2.71 -9.85 -8.56
CA GLY A 18 -1.48 -10.53 -8.98
C GLY A 18 -0.90 -11.49 -7.93
N THR A 19 -0.16 -12.49 -8.40
CA THR A 19 0.60 -13.40 -7.52
C THR A 19 1.70 -12.64 -6.75
N THR A 20 2.26 -13.27 -5.72
CA THR A 20 3.37 -12.68 -4.96
C THR A 20 4.57 -12.34 -5.86
N GLN A 21 4.87 -13.17 -6.87
CA GLN A 21 5.94 -12.94 -7.83
C GLN A 21 5.61 -11.78 -8.77
N GLN A 22 4.42 -11.77 -9.37
CA GLN A 22 3.95 -10.70 -10.26
C GLN A 22 3.95 -9.34 -9.54
N ARG A 23 3.41 -9.29 -8.32
CA ARG A 23 3.41 -8.08 -7.51
C ARG A 23 4.82 -7.60 -7.20
N SER A 24 5.72 -8.52 -6.83
CA SER A 24 7.11 -8.15 -6.54
C SER A 24 7.81 -7.62 -7.79
N ALA A 25 7.55 -8.19 -8.96
CA ALA A 25 8.07 -7.69 -10.23
C ALA A 25 7.55 -6.27 -10.55
N LEU A 26 6.25 -6.02 -10.37
CA LEU A 26 5.66 -4.69 -10.54
C LEU A 26 6.26 -3.66 -9.57
N LEU A 27 6.45 -4.04 -8.30
CA LEU A 27 7.03 -3.16 -7.28
C LEU A 27 8.51 -2.88 -7.50
N LYS A 28 9.25 -3.72 -8.23
CA LYS A 28 10.64 -3.43 -8.64
C LYS A 28 10.71 -2.19 -9.54
N ARG A 29 9.76 -2.04 -10.46
CA ARG A 29 9.73 -0.94 -11.45
C ARG A 29 8.76 0.19 -11.09
N ILE A 30 8.32 0.26 -9.83
CA ILE A 30 7.38 1.30 -9.37
C ILE A 30 7.95 2.72 -9.54
N HIS A 31 7.14 3.60 -10.14
CA HIS A 31 7.45 5.03 -10.33
C HIS A 31 7.02 5.86 -9.11
N ASN A 32 7.42 7.14 -9.06
CA ASN A 32 7.23 8.00 -7.89
C ASN A 32 5.75 8.20 -7.51
N ASP A 33 4.87 8.45 -8.47
CA ASP A 33 3.46 8.72 -8.19
C ASP A 33 2.76 7.55 -7.53
N LEU A 34 3.04 6.32 -7.99
CA LEU A 34 2.55 5.11 -7.33
C LEU A 34 3.13 4.92 -5.93
N VAL A 35 4.42 5.23 -5.71
CA VAL A 35 5.00 5.19 -4.35
C VAL A 35 4.25 6.15 -3.43
N ILE A 36 3.98 7.38 -3.88
CA ILE A 36 3.26 8.38 -3.11
C ILE A 36 1.82 7.92 -2.86
N CYS A 37 1.14 7.40 -3.87
CA CYS A 37 -0.20 6.81 -3.76
C CYS A 37 -0.24 5.70 -2.69
N LEU A 38 0.72 4.78 -2.69
CA LEU A 38 0.81 3.73 -1.66
C LEU A 38 1.10 4.30 -0.25
N CYS A 39 1.83 5.41 -0.15
CA CYS A 39 2.04 6.10 1.13
C CYS A 39 0.77 6.79 1.63
N GLU A 40 0.00 7.40 0.74
CA GLU A 40 -1.33 7.97 1.04
C GLU A 40 -2.30 6.87 1.50
N CYS A 41 -2.27 5.71 0.86
CA CYS A 41 -2.99 4.51 1.29
C CYS A 41 -2.60 4.10 2.72
N ALA A 42 -1.29 4.02 3.04
CA ALA A 42 -0.81 3.73 4.40
C ALA A 42 -1.30 4.77 5.42
N LEU A 43 -1.29 6.05 5.05
CA LEU A 43 -1.72 7.14 5.89
C LEU A 43 -3.21 7.06 6.24
N ASN A 44 -4.05 6.77 5.26
CA ASN A 44 -5.49 6.62 5.49
C ASN A 44 -5.81 5.42 6.42
N ILE A 45 -5.07 4.32 6.27
CA ILE A 45 -5.18 3.17 7.19
C ILE A 45 -4.79 3.57 8.61
N LEU A 46 -3.62 4.21 8.79
CA LEU A 46 -3.13 4.58 10.13
C LEU A 46 -3.97 5.66 10.81
N LYS A 47 -4.60 6.54 10.05
CA LYS A 47 -5.55 7.53 10.56
C LYS A 47 -6.92 6.96 10.90
N GLY A 48 -7.19 5.68 10.59
CA GLY A 48 -8.50 5.08 10.81
C GLY A 48 -9.58 5.54 9.81
N ASN A 49 -9.18 6.19 8.71
CA ASN A 49 -10.10 6.60 7.64
C ASN A 49 -10.64 5.40 6.85
N VAL A 50 -9.98 4.24 7.00
CA VAL A 50 -10.36 2.99 6.37
C VAL A 50 -10.96 2.08 7.44
N LYS A 51 -12.25 1.73 7.29
CA LYS A 51 -12.90 0.65 8.05
C LYS A 51 -12.19 -0.68 7.77
N LEU A 52 -11.69 -1.31 8.83
CA LEU A 52 -10.97 -2.59 8.79
C LEU A 52 -11.77 -3.65 9.55
N THR A 53 -11.82 -4.85 9.00
CA THR A 53 -12.25 -6.05 9.75
C THR A 53 -11.18 -6.46 10.77
N PRO A 54 -11.52 -7.23 11.82
CA PRO A 54 -10.55 -7.73 12.79
C PRO A 54 -9.37 -8.46 12.15
N SER A 55 -9.65 -9.30 11.15
CA SER A 55 -8.63 -10.07 10.41
C SER A 55 -7.71 -9.18 9.57
N GLU A 56 -8.24 -8.14 8.93
CA GLU A 56 -7.44 -7.15 8.20
C GLU A 56 -6.55 -6.34 9.14
N LYS A 57 -7.10 -5.93 10.29
CA LYS A 57 -6.34 -5.22 11.33
C LYS A 57 -5.19 -6.08 11.85
N LEU A 58 -5.43 -7.37 12.10
CA LEU A 58 -4.39 -8.32 12.53
C LEU A 58 -3.29 -8.49 11.48
N ASN A 59 -3.64 -8.58 10.20
CA ASN A 59 -2.66 -8.65 9.12
C ASN A 59 -1.83 -7.37 8.98
N LEU A 60 -2.47 -6.19 9.13
CA LEU A 60 -1.78 -4.90 9.08
C LEU A 60 -0.89 -4.66 10.31
N GLN A 61 -1.26 -5.19 11.48
CA GLN A 61 -0.43 -5.17 12.69
C GLN A 61 0.96 -5.80 12.46
N ARG A 62 1.03 -6.91 11.70
CA ARG A 62 2.30 -7.56 11.31
C ARG A 62 3.20 -6.66 10.48
N HIS A 63 2.66 -5.60 9.89
CA HIS A 63 3.37 -4.63 9.07
C HIS A 63 3.46 -3.23 9.69
N ARG A 64 3.09 -3.06 10.97
CA ARG A 64 3.03 -1.75 11.65
C ARG A 64 4.28 -0.88 11.48
N ALA A 65 5.47 -1.47 11.59
CA ALA A 65 6.74 -0.75 11.43
C ALA A 65 6.93 -0.23 10.00
N LYS A 66 6.57 -1.05 9.00
CA LYS A 66 6.62 -0.66 7.58
C LYS A 66 5.60 0.45 7.31
N LEU A 67 4.38 0.33 7.81
CA LEU A 67 3.33 1.35 7.66
C LEU A 67 3.78 2.70 8.24
N ARG A 68 4.32 2.70 9.46
CA ARG A 68 4.85 3.92 10.09
C ARG A 68 5.98 4.54 9.27
N LYS A 69 6.90 3.71 8.75
CA LYS A 69 7.99 4.17 7.87
C LYS A 69 7.48 4.78 6.55
N LEU A 70 6.37 4.28 6.01
CA LEU A 70 5.78 4.82 4.77
C LEU A 70 5.12 6.19 4.99
N VAL A 71 4.56 6.45 6.17
CA VAL A 71 3.91 7.73 6.47
C VAL A 71 4.84 8.77 7.08
N ASP A 72 6.01 8.35 7.57
CA ASP A 72 7.01 9.25 8.13
C ASP A 72 7.50 10.25 7.07
N ARG A 73 7.41 11.54 7.39
CA ARG A 73 7.85 12.64 6.51
C ARG A 73 9.37 12.77 6.44
N LYS A 74 10.09 12.28 7.46
CA LYS A 74 11.56 12.29 7.50
C LYS A 74 12.17 11.24 6.58
N VAL A 75 11.40 10.23 6.19
CA VAL A 75 11.86 9.16 5.30
C VAL A 75 11.73 9.60 3.85
N SER A 76 12.83 9.56 3.10
CA SER A 76 12.85 9.93 1.68
C SER A 76 12.01 8.97 0.82
N LEU A 77 11.52 9.43 -0.33
CA LEU A 77 10.80 8.59 -1.30
C LEU A 77 11.63 7.38 -1.75
N SER A 78 12.94 7.54 -1.91
CA SER A 78 13.86 6.44 -2.23
C SER A 78 13.85 5.35 -1.15
N GLN A 79 13.91 5.74 0.12
CA GLN A 79 13.83 4.79 1.24
C GLN A 79 12.45 4.15 1.37
N LYS A 80 11.36 4.88 1.12
CA LYS A 80 10.00 4.31 1.06
C LYS A 80 9.88 3.29 -0.06
N ARG A 81 10.47 3.56 -1.22
CA ARG A 81 10.53 2.61 -2.34
C ARG A 81 11.22 1.29 -1.96
N LYS A 82 12.29 1.35 -1.17
CA LYS A 82 12.97 0.14 -0.65
C LYS A 82 12.02 -0.75 0.18
N VAL A 83 11.08 -0.16 0.92
CA VAL A 83 10.07 -0.92 1.70
C VAL A 83 9.20 -1.80 0.81
N PHE A 84 8.91 -1.35 -0.42
CA PHE A 84 8.12 -2.11 -1.38
C PHE A 84 8.95 -3.15 -2.15
N ARG A 85 10.23 -2.85 -2.42
CA ARG A 85 11.14 -3.73 -3.17
C ARG A 85 11.73 -4.89 -2.35
N GLN A 86 11.79 -4.76 -1.03
CA GLN A 86 12.33 -5.79 -0.15
C GLN A 86 11.44 -7.05 -0.10
N LYS A 87 12.00 -8.17 0.38
CA LYS A 87 11.27 -9.42 0.61
C LYS A 87 10.03 -9.17 1.49
N GLY A 88 8.88 -9.66 1.04
CA GLY A 88 7.59 -9.44 1.71
C GLY A 88 6.98 -8.04 1.56
N GLY A 89 7.59 -7.14 0.77
CA GLY A 89 7.01 -5.84 0.42
C GLY A 89 5.69 -5.99 -0.34
N GLY A 90 5.62 -6.96 -1.26
CA GLY A 90 4.38 -7.29 -1.96
C GLY A 90 3.24 -7.73 -1.03
N HIS A 91 3.52 -8.52 0.00
CA HIS A 91 2.49 -8.93 0.95
C HIS A 91 1.95 -7.74 1.77
N CYS A 92 2.85 -6.84 2.20
CA CYS A 92 2.46 -5.60 2.86
C CYS A 92 1.55 -4.73 1.98
N VAL A 93 1.90 -4.56 0.70
CA VAL A 93 1.08 -3.81 -0.26
C VAL A 93 -0.30 -4.44 -0.42
N ARG A 94 -0.38 -5.76 -0.61
CA ARG A 94 -1.67 -6.45 -0.72
C ARG A 94 -2.54 -6.24 0.52
N SER A 95 -1.97 -6.45 1.71
CA SER A 95 -2.69 -6.30 2.97
C SER A 95 -3.23 -4.89 3.19
N MET A 96 -2.53 -3.87 2.69
CA MET A 96 -3.00 -2.49 2.72
C MET A 96 -4.10 -2.22 1.67
N LEU A 97 -3.92 -2.71 0.45
CA LEU A 97 -4.82 -2.36 -0.65
C LEU A 97 -6.18 -3.07 -0.57
N LEU A 98 -6.26 -4.27 0.00
CA LEU A 98 -7.52 -5.00 0.16
C LEU A 98 -8.64 -4.17 0.82
N PRO A 99 -8.45 -3.58 2.01
CA PRO A 99 -9.49 -2.78 2.65
C PRO A 99 -9.75 -1.44 1.93
N ILE A 100 -8.77 -0.91 1.20
CA ILE A 100 -8.89 0.36 0.47
C ILE A 100 -9.76 0.20 -0.78
N ILE A 101 -9.54 -0.88 -1.54
CA ILE A 101 -10.31 -1.18 -2.75
C ILE A 101 -11.79 -1.38 -2.40
N LYS A 102 -12.10 -2.05 -1.28
CA LYS A 102 -13.49 -2.20 -0.79
C LYS A 102 -14.22 -0.87 -0.60
N GLN A 103 -13.49 0.20 -0.29
CA GLN A 103 -14.06 1.53 -0.03
C GLN A 103 -14.05 2.44 -1.24
N LEU A 104 -13.28 2.11 -2.27
CA LEU A 104 -13.23 2.89 -3.51
C LEU A 104 -14.54 2.85 -4.29
N LYS A 105 -15.52 1.98 -3.94
CA LYS A 105 -16.80 1.82 -4.65
C LYS A 105 -16.62 1.86 -6.18
N LEU A 106 -15.62 1.14 -6.68
CA LEU A 106 -15.43 0.90 -8.11
C LEU A 106 -16.12 -0.40 -8.50
#